data_AF-A0A1G2FZ38-F1
#
_entry.id   AF-A0A1G2FZ38-F1
#
_cell.length_a   1.000
_cell.length_b   1.000
_cell.length_c   1.000
_cell.angle_alpha   90.00
_cell.angle_beta   90.00
_cell.angle_gamma   90.00
#
_symmetry.space_group_name_H-M   'P 1'
#
loop_
_entity.id
_entity.type
_entity.pdbx_description
1 polymer ?
#
loop_
_entity_poly.entity_id
_entity_poly.type
_entity_poly.pdbx_seq_one_letter_code
_entity_poly.pdbx_strand_id
1 'polypeptide(L)'
;MRARRTFQRCGPVIFYMTFGFYKKVIVLFLLAFSLNYVWEHAHAVLYVHYKGGPITNFILFQAAVFDAVFITILGVAFMRFSYFVKRPWLIIVAGILFAVGLEWYALFTNRWMYNSLMPIIPFFQTGLAPTMQLGLTAYITLKLAAYVEKAVT
;
A
#
# COMPACT_ATOMS: atom_id res chain seq x y z
N MET A 1 -0.90 -49.22 28.98
CA MET A 1 -0.05 -48.01 28.95
C MET A 1 -0.67 -47.01 27.97
N ARG A 2 -0.70 -45.73 28.35
CA ARG A 2 -1.55 -44.66 27.78
C ARG A 2 -1.23 -44.32 26.32
N ALA A 3 -2.28 -44.30 25.51
CA ALA A 3 -2.32 -43.57 24.24
C ALA A 3 -2.57 -42.07 24.45
N ARG A 4 -2.14 -41.28 23.45
CA ARG A 4 -2.42 -39.86 23.16
C ARG A 4 -1.57 -38.82 23.92
N ARG A 5 -0.82 -38.03 23.14
CA ARG A 5 -1.28 -36.69 22.70
C ARG A 5 -0.51 -36.24 21.45
N THR A 6 -1.26 -36.19 20.37
CA THR A 6 -1.05 -35.39 19.17
C THR A 6 -0.85 -33.92 19.54
N PHE A 7 0.21 -33.29 19.05
CA PHE A 7 0.27 -31.83 18.88
C PHE A 7 0.56 -31.51 17.43
N GLN A 8 -0.47 -31.75 16.62
CA GLN A 8 -0.52 -31.40 15.22
C GLN A 8 -0.86 -29.90 15.12
N ARG A 9 0.16 -29.03 15.09
CA ARG A 9 -0.01 -27.65 14.61
C ARG A 9 -0.14 -27.68 13.09
N CYS A 10 -1.29 -28.09 12.58
CA CYS A 10 -1.67 -27.95 11.18
C CYS A 10 -2.80 -26.93 11.07
N GLY A 11 -2.60 -25.86 10.30
CA GLY A 11 -3.68 -25.03 9.81
C GLY A 11 -3.32 -23.54 9.71
N PRO A 12 -3.31 -22.94 8.51
CA PRO A 12 -3.19 -21.49 8.36
C PRO A 12 -4.44 -20.84 8.97
N VAL A 13 -4.26 -19.63 9.51
CA VAL A 13 -5.31 -18.75 10.01
C VAL A 13 -6.60 -18.93 9.22
N ILE A 14 -7.55 -19.65 9.81
CA ILE A 14 -8.88 -19.86 9.26
C ILE A 14 -9.51 -18.48 9.23
N PHE A 15 -9.77 -18.00 8.02
CA PHE A 15 -10.36 -16.70 7.72
C PHE A 15 -11.82 -16.76 8.19
N TYR A 16 -12.07 -16.39 9.44
CA TYR A 16 -13.40 -16.44 10.03
C TYR A 16 -14.36 -15.51 9.27
N MET A 17 -15.52 -16.09 8.99
CA MET A 17 -16.54 -15.64 8.05
C MET A 17 -17.49 -14.65 8.74
N THR A 18 -17.00 -13.50 9.19
CA THR A 18 -17.83 -12.54 9.96
C THR A 18 -17.96 -11.16 9.31
N PHE A 19 -17.06 -10.80 8.38
CA PHE A 19 -17.16 -9.57 7.59
C PHE A 19 -17.60 -9.88 6.16
N GLY A 20 -18.71 -9.26 5.72
CA GLY A 20 -19.09 -9.27 4.32
C GLY A 20 -17.97 -8.70 3.45
N PHE A 21 -17.71 -9.32 2.29
CA PHE A 21 -16.61 -8.94 1.40
C PHE A 21 -16.58 -7.43 1.10
N TYR A 22 -17.74 -6.81 0.86
CA TYR A 22 -17.87 -5.36 0.64
C TYR A 22 -17.35 -4.52 1.81
N LYS A 23 -17.60 -4.92 3.07
CA LYS A 23 -17.09 -4.22 4.25
C LYS A 23 -15.56 -4.26 4.30
N LYS A 24 -14.96 -5.40 3.92
CA LYS A 24 -13.49 -5.56 3.87
C LYS A 24 -12.87 -4.61 2.85
N VAL A 25 -13.46 -4.53 1.66
CA VAL A 25 -13.00 -3.61 0.60
C VAL A 25 -13.12 -2.16 1.05
N ILE A 26 -14.22 -1.78 1.70
CA ILE A 26 -14.39 -0.42 2.25
C ILE A 26 -13.33 -0.10 3.30
N VAL A 27 -13.09 -1.02 4.26
CA VAL A 27 -12.06 -0.83 5.29
C VAL A 27 -10.66 -0.70 4.67
N LEU A 28 -10.33 -1.55 3.69
CA LEU A 28 -9.06 -1.43 2.95
C LEU A 28 -8.92 -0.07 2.29
N PHE A 29 -9.94 0.38 1.57
CA PHE A 29 -9.92 1.66 0.88
C PHE A 29 -9.75 2.83 1.86
N LEU A 30 -10.53 2.87 2.94
CA LEU A 30 -10.46 3.95 3.92
C LEU A 30 -9.10 4.01 4.62
N LEU A 31 -8.53 2.86 4.97
CA LEU A 31 -7.19 2.78 5.56
C LEU A 31 -6.11 3.21 4.56
N ALA A 32 -6.16 2.69 3.33
CA ALA A 32 -5.21 3.05 2.29
C ALA A 32 -5.27 4.54 1.96
N PHE A 33 -6.48 5.10 1.81
CA PHE A 33 -6.69 6.51 1.57
C PHE A 33 -6.13 7.36 2.71
N SER A 34 -6.44 7.03 3.96
CA SER A 34 -5.96 7.81 5.11
C SER A 34 -4.43 7.81 5.19
N LEU A 35 -3.80 6.63 5.00
CA LEU A 35 -2.34 6.50 5.03
C LEU A 35 -1.67 7.27 3.89
N ASN A 36 -2.18 7.11 2.66
CA ASN A 36 -1.60 7.81 1.51
C ASN A 36 -1.87 9.31 1.56
N TYR A 37 -3.03 9.76 2.03
CA TYR A 37 -3.31 11.19 2.19
C TYR A 37 -2.32 11.85 3.15
N VAL A 38 -2.06 11.23 4.31
CA VAL A 38 -1.05 11.72 5.26
C VAL A 38 0.34 11.69 4.63
N TRP A 39 0.68 10.62 3.92
CA TRP A 39 1.96 10.48 3.25
C TRP A 39 2.18 11.57 2.19
N GLU A 40 1.21 11.79 1.30
CA GLU A 40 1.26 12.81 0.26
C GLU A 40 1.51 14.21 0.84
N HIS A 41 0.86 14.58 1.95
CA HIS A 41 1.07 15.87 2.59
C HIS A 41 2.45 16.00 3.24
N ALA A 42 2.92 14.94 3.90
CA ALA A 42 4.27 14.91 4.48
C ALA A 42 5.35 14.96 3.39
N HIS A 43 5.09 14.29 2.28
CA HIS A 43 6.01 14.10 1.17
C HIS A 43 6.04 15.29 0.20
N ALA A 44 4.98 16.09 0.09
CA ALA A 44 4.90 17.24 -0.82
C ALA A 44 6.07 18.23 -0.68
N VAL A 45 6.65 18.32 0.52
CA VAL A 45 7.82 19.18 0.82
C VAL A 45 9.07 18.78 0.03
N LEU A 46 9.16 17.55 -0.51
CA LEU A 46 10.29 17.09 -1.32
C LEU A 46 10.19 17.47 -2.81
N TYR A 47 9.09 18.10 -3.22
CA TYR A 47 8.86 18.53 -4.59
C TYR A 47 8.93 20.05 -4.73
N VAL A 48 9.33 20.53 -5.91
CA VAL A 48 9.37 21.96 -6.24
C VAL A 48 8.02 22.44 -6.75
N HIS A 49 7.45 21.74 -7.73
CA HIS A 49 6.19 22.09 -8.39
C HIS A 49 5.56 20.87 -9.05
N TYR A 50 4.25 20.96 -9.31
CA TYR A 50 3.51 19.98 -10.09
C TYR A 50 3.19 20.56 -11.47
N LYS A 51 3.70 19.95 -12.55
CA LYS A 51 3.55 20.41 -13.94
C LYS A 51 3.86 21.91 -14.12
N GLY A 52 4.90 22.41 -13.46
CA GLY A 52 5.28 23.83 -13.47
C GLY A 52 4.39 24.75 -12.62
N GLY A 53 3.35 24.24 -11.96
CA GLY A 53 2.43 24.98 -11.10
C GLY A 53 2.52 24.62 -9.61
N PRO A 54 1.78 25.33 -8.75
CA PRO A 54 1.78 25.05 -7.31
C PRO A 54 1.19 23.67 -7.01
N ILE A 55 1.75 23.01 -6.01
CA ILE A 55 1.20 21.76 -5.46
C ILE A 55 -0.01 22.16 -4.61
N THR A 56 -1.21 21.83 -5.08
CA THR A 56 -2.46 22.15 -4.38
C THR A 56 -2.97 20.95 -3.60
N ASN A 57 -3.75 21.21 -2.53
CA ASN A 57 -4.42 20.15 -1.77
C ASN A 57 -5.31 19.25 -2.64
N PHE A 58 -5.86 19.78 -3.73
CA PHE A 58 -6.66 18.99 -4.67
C PHE A 58 -5.81 17.96 -5.43
N ILE A 59 -4.60 18.32 -5.86
CA ILE A 59 -3.68 17.39 -6.52
C ILE A 59 -3.26 16.28 -5.56
N LEU A 60 -2.90 16.64 -4.32
CA LEU A 60 -2.53 15.67 -3.28
C LEU A 60 -3.69 14.74 -2.92
N PHE A 61 -4.91 15.27 -2.85
CA PHE A 61 -6.11 14.46 -2.67
C PHE A 61 -6.32 13.48 -3.83
N GLN A 62 -6.18 13.93 -5.08
CA GLN A 62 -6.30 13.06 -6.26
C GLN A 62 -5.24 11.96 -6.27
N ALA A 63 -3.98 12.29 -5.91
CA ALA A 63 -2.91 11.32 -5.78
C ALA A 63 -3.23 10.27 -4.71
N ALA A 64 -3.65 10.70 -3.51
CA ALA A 64 -4.04 9.80 -2.43
C ALA A 64 -5.22 8.89 -2.78
N VAL A 65 -6.22 9.39 -3.52
CA VAL A 65 -7.34 8.57 -4.01
C VAL A 65 -6.85 7.52 -5.01
N PHE A 66 -6.02 7.91 -5.97
CA PHE A 66 -5.47 6.98 -6.96
C PHE A 66 -4.69 5.84 -6.27
N ASP A 67 -3.82 6.18 -5.33
CA ASP A 67 -3.05 5.20 -4.55
C ASP A 67 -3.96 4.29 -3.73
N ALA A 68 -4.98 4.85 -3.09
CA ALA A 68 -5.95 4.07 -2.32
C ALA A 68 -6.72 3.07 -3.18
N VAL A 69 -7.15 3.47 -4.37
CA VAL A 69 -7.81 2.58 -5.34
C VAL A 69 -6.86 1.47 -5.75
N PHE A 70 -5.63 1.81 -6.13
CA PHE A 70 -4.63 0.84 -6.54
C PHE A 70 -4.34 -0.19 -5.42
N ILE A 71 -4.08 0.28 -4.20
CA ILE A 71 -3.82 -0.57 -3.04
C ILE A 71 -5.03 -1.45 -2.72
N THR A 72 -6.24 -0.94 -2.87
CA THR A 72 -7.47 -1.72 -2.65
C THR A 72 -7.57 -2.86 -3.65
N ILE A 73 -7.33 -2.61 -4.95
CA ILE A 73 -7.32 -3.63 -5.99
C ILE A 73 -6.24 -4.69 -5.70
N LEU A 74 -5.02 -4.24 -5.38
CA LEU A 74 -3.91 -5.12 -5.06
C LEU A 74 -4.20 -5.96 -3.81
N GLY A 75 -4.75 -5.34 -2.77
CA GLY A 75 -5.14 -6.00 -1.53
C GLY A 75 -6.24 -7.05 -1.74
N VAL A 76 -7.25 -6.76 -2.56
CA VAL A 76 -8.28 -7.73 -2.96
C VAL A 76 -7.67 -8.92 -3.68
N ALA A 77 -6.77 -8.69 -4.64
CA ALA A 77 -6.04 -9.77 -5.30
C ALA A 77 -5.26 -10.63 -4.29
N PHE A 78 -4.55 -10.00 -3.36
CA PHE A 78 -3.78 -10.70 -2.33
C PHE A 78 -4.64 -11.52 -1.37
N MET A 79 -5.87 -11.07 -1.07
CA MET A 79 -6.83 -11.84 -0.27
C MET A 79 -7.46 -13.01 -1.05
N ARG A 80 -7.57 -12.91 -2.38
CA ARG A 80 -8.22 -13.92 -3.22
C ARG A 80 -7.34 -15.15 -3.46
N PHE A 81 -6.03 -14.98 -3.58
CA PHE A 81 -5.10 -16.07 -3.89
C PHE A 81 -4.40 -16.60 -2.64
N SER A 82 -4.58 -17.90 -2.36
CA SER A 82 -4.00 -18.57 -1.18
C SER A 82 -2.47 -18.48 -1.09
N TYR A 83 -1.79 -18.37 -2.24
CA TYR A 83 -0.34 -18.15 -2.32
C TYR A 83 0.09 -16.83 -1.67
N PHE A 84 -0.64 -15.74 -1.92
CA PHE A 84 -0.35 -14.40 -1.41
C PHE A 84 -0.82 -14.21 0.03
N VAL A 85 -1.93 -14.84 0.42
CA VAL A 85 -2.39 -14.85 1.82
C VAL A 85 -1.31 -15.40 2.77
N LYS A 86 -0.58 -16.44 2.34
CA LYS A 86 0.53 -17.02 3.12
C LYS A 86 1.80 -16.16 3.08
N ARG A 87 1.91 -15.19 2.16
CA ARG A 87 3.10 -14.36 1.93
C ARG A 87 2.70 -12.88 1.74
N PRO A 88 2.07 -12.25 2.75
CA PRO A 88 1.55 -10.89 2.62
C PRO A 88 2.66 -9.85 2.37
N TRP A 89 3.91 -10.16 2.73
CA TRP A 89 5.07 -9.29 2.48
C TRP A 89 5.35 -9.07 0.99
N LEU A 90 4.90 -9.96 0.10
CA LEU A 90 5.07 -9.79 -1.35
C LEU A 90 4.33 -8.56 -1.90
N ILE A 91 3.36 -8.02 -1.14
CA ILE A 91 2.67 -6.79 -1.55
C ILE A 91 3.61 -5.59 -1.56
N ILE A 92 4.64 -5.61 -0.71
CA ILE A 92 5.68 -4.57 -0.69
C ILE A 92 6.42 -4.57 -2.03
N VAL A 93 6.82 -5.75 -2.49
CA VAL A 93 7.54 -5.91 -3.76
C VAL A 93 6.64 -5.48 -4.92
N ALA A 94 5.39 -5.93 -4.96
CA ALA A 94 4.44 -5.54 -6.00
C ALA A 94 4.19 -4.03 -6.02
N GLY A 95 4.01 -3.41 -4.85
CA GLY A 95 3.81 -1.96 -4.71
C GLY A 95 5.04 -1.16 -5.13
N ILE A 96 6.25 -1.57 -4.73
CA ILE A 96 7.50 -0.91 -5.13
C ILE A 96 7.69 -0.99 -6.65
N LEU A 97 7.51 -2.17 -7.25
CA LEU A 97 7.66 -2.33 -8.70
C LEU A 97 6.69 -1.43 -9.47
N PHE A 98 5.45 -1.33 -9.01
CA PHE A 98 4.47 -0.42 -9.62
C PHE A 98 4.84 1.05 -9.40
N ALA A 99 5.28 1.43 -8.21
CA ALA A 99 5.71 2.79 -7.89
C ALA A 99 6.88 3.26 -8.75
N VAL A 100 7.88 2.40 -8.98
CA VAL A 100 8.99 2.71 -9.90
C VAL A 100 8.47 3.05 -11.30
N GLY A 101 7.50 2.28 -11.81
CA GLY A 101 6.89 2.54 -13.11
C GLY A 101 6.11 3.86 -13.16
N LEU A 102 5.34 4.18 -12.12
CA LEU A 102 4.65 5.47 -12.01
C LEU A 102 5.63 6.64 -11.96
N GLU A 103 6.73 6.47 -11.24
CA GLU A 103 7.71 7.52 -11.06
C GLU A 103 8.49 7.80 -12.33
N TRP A 104 8.89 6.76 -13.07
CA TRP A 104 9.47 6.93 -14.41
C TRP A 104 8.51 7.67 -15.34
N TYR A 105 7.22 7.32 -15.32
CA TYR A 105 6.22 8.02 -16.12
C TYR A 105 6.07 9.49 -15.69
N ALA A 106 6.07 9.76 -14.38
CA ALA A 106 5.99 11.11 -13.83
C ALA A 106 7.17 11.99 -14.24
N LEU A 107 8.39 11.46 -14.14
CA LEU A 107 9.61 12.16 -14.52
C LEU A 107 9.70 12.36 -16.04
N PHE A 108 9.39 11.34 -16.83
CA PHE A 108 9.37 11.43 -18.29
C PHE A 108 8.38 12.48 -18.82
N THR A 109 7.26 12.67 -18.10
CA THR A 109 6.24 13.66 -18.46
C THR A 109 6.42 15.01 -17.77
N ASN A 110 7.53 15.24 -17.06
CA ASN A 110 7.82 16.44 -16.27
C ASN A 110 6.65 16.84 -15.34
N ARG A 111 5.91 15.85 -14.82
CA ARG A 111 4.78 16.11 -13.92
C ARG A 111 5.25 16.51 -12.53
N TRP A 112 6.34 15.90 -12.10
CA TRP A 112 6.92 16.12 -10.79
C TRP A 112 8.38 16.48 -10.95
N MET A 113 8.82 17.46 -10.17
CA MET A 113 10.22 17.87 -10.10
C MET A 113 10.67 17.82 -8.65
N TYR A 114 11.69 17.01 -8.39
CA TYR A 114 12.29 16.88 -7.06
C TYR A 114 13.07 18.14 -6.69
N ASN A 115 13.11 18.44 -5.40
CA ASN A 115 14.08 19.39 -4.87
C ASN A 115 15.35 18.69 -4.39
N SER A 116 16.30 19.48 -3.86
CA SER A 116 17.60 18.97 -3.38
C SER A 116 17.51 18.09 -2.13
N LEU A 117 16.38 18.09 -1.41
CA LEU A 117 16.17 17.27 -0.22
C LEU A 117 15.73 15.85 -0.56
N MET A 118 15.32 15.59 -1.81
CA MET A 118 14.80 14.30 -2.22
C MET A 118 15.92 13.25 -2.32
N PRO A 119 15.92 12.20 -1.48
CA PRO A 119 16.89 11.12 -1.62
C PRO A 119 16.58 10.31 -2.88
N ILE A 120 17.57 10.09 -3.74
CA ILE A 120 17.42 9.32 -4.98
C ILE A 120 17.96 7.90 -4.79
N ILE A 121 17.22 6.91 -5.28
CA ILE A 121 17.69 5.52 -5.34
C ILE A 121 18.62 5.37 -6.55
N PRO A 122 19.93 5.08 -6.36
CA PRO A 122 20.92 5.14 -7.45
C PRO A 122 20.64 4.21 -8.64
N PHE A 123 20.00 3.07 -8.38
CA PHE A 123 19.72 2.07 -9.42
C PHE A 123 18.51 2.42 -10.29
N PHE A 124 17.43 2.93 -9.68
CA PHE A 124 16.19 3.26 -10.38
C PHE A 124 16.15 4.72 -10.88
N GLN A 125 17.00 5.58 -10.33
CA GLN A 125 16.96 7.03 -10.55
C GLN A 125 15.60 7.65 -10.20
N THR A 126 14.91 7.04 -9.24
CA THR A 126 13.63 7.50 -8.70
C THR A 126 13.82 7.98 -7.27
N GLY A 127 12.92 8.87 -6.84
CA GLY A 127 12.85 9.33 -5.46
C GLY A 127 12.57 8.18 -4.48
N LEU A 128 13.22 8.18 -3.33
CA LEU A 128 13.09 7.15 -2.31
C LEU A 128 11.66 7.09 -1.74
N ALA A 129 11.13 8.24 -1.33
CA ALA A 129 9.80 8.35 -0.75
C ALA A 129 8.65 7.84 -1.65
N PRO A 130 8.49 8.26 -2.91
CA PRO A 130 7.43 7.79 -3.79
C PRO A 130 7.64 6.32 -4.17
N THR A 131 8.89 5.88 -4.35
CA THR A 131 9.20 4.47 -4.65
C THR A 131 8.77 3.54 -3.51
N MET A 132 8.95 3.95 -2.25
CA MET A 132 8.59 3.13 -1.10
C MET A 132 7.10 3.23 -0.72
N GLN A 133 6.44 4.33 -1.07
CA GLN A 133 5.10 4.69 -0.63
C GLN A 133 4.08 3.57 -0.86
N LEU A 134 3.87 3.14 -2.11
CA LEU A 134 2.85 2.13 -2.43
C LEU A 134 3.13 0.78 -1.79
N GLY A 135 4.40 0.36 -1.71
CA GLY A 135 4.75 -0.92 -1.08
C GLY A 135 4.50 -0.92 0.44
N LEU A 136 4.95 0.14 1.13
CA LEU A 136 4.80 0.26 2.57
C LEU A 136 3.34 0.48 2.98
N THR A 137 2.66 1.43 2.35
CA THR A 137 1.26 1.74 2.67
C THR A 137 0.34 0.57 2.36
N ALA A 138 0.58 -0.19 1.28
CA ALA A 138 -0.19 -1.40 0.98
C ALA A 138 -0.02 -2.47 2.07
N TYR A 139 1.22 -2.71 2.50
CA TYR A 139 1.48 -3.71 3.54
C TYR A 139 0.88 -3.32 4.89
N ILE A 140 1.04 -2.06 5.30
CA ILE A 140 0.45 -1.53 6.53
C ILE A 140 -1.08 -1.62 6.46
N THR A 141 -1.68 -1.22 5.33
CA THR A 141 -3.12 -1.32 5.08
C THR A 141 -3.63 -2.75 5.29
N LEU A 142 -2.98 -3.75 4.68
CA LEU A 142 -3.37 -5.15 4.84
C LEU A 142 -3.29 -5.61 6.30
N LYS A 143 -2.25 -5.20 7.04
CA LYS A 143 -2.07 -5.56 8.45
C LYS A 143 -3.12 -4.92 9.34
N LEU A 144 -3.40 -3.64 9.13
CA LEU A 144 -4.42 -2.90 9.87
C LEU A 144 -5.81 -3.45 9.59
N ALA A 145 -6.15 -3.73 8.33
CA ALA A 145 -7.44 -4.33 7.98
C ALA A 145 -7.63 -5.69 8.65
N ALA A 146 -6.60 -6.56 8.65
CA ALA A 146 -6.65 -7.83 9.35
C ALA A 146 -6.76 -7.68 10.88
N TYR A 147 -6.22 -6.61 11.47
CA TYR A 147 -6.36 -6.31 12.89
C TYR A 147 -7.77 -5.82 13.22
N VAL A 148 -8.32 -4.89 12.43
CA VAL A 148 -9.69 -4.38 12.57
C VAL A 148 -10.68 -5.54 12.49
N GLU A 149 -10.50 -6.47 11.55
CA GLU A 149 -11.36 -7.66 11.45
C GLU A 149 -11.34 -8.49 12.74
N LYS A 150 -10.16 -8.74 13.32
CA LYS A 150 -10.04 -9.49 14.58
C LYS A 150 -10.65 -8.78 15.79
N ALA A 151 -10.64 -7.45 15.81
CA ALA A 151 -11.16 -6.68 16.92
C ALA A 151 -12.71 -6.64 16.94
N VAL A 152 -13.34 -6.85 15.79
CA VAL A 152 -14.81 -6.83 15.64
C VAL A 152 -15.44 -8.22 15.77
N THR A 153 -14.63 -9.29 15.74
CA THR A 153 -15.05 -10.70 15.88
C THR A 153 -14.74 -11.27 17.24
#